data_AF-A0A2E2U984-F1
#
_entry.id   AF-A0A2E2U984-F1
#
_cell.length_a   1.000
_cell.length_b   1.000
_cell.length_c   1.000
_cell.angle_alpha   90.00
_cell.angle_beta   90.00
_cell.angle_gamma   90.00
#
_symmetry.space_group_name_H-M   'P 1'
#
loop_
_entity.id
_entity.type
_entity.pdbx_description
1 polymer ?
#
loop_
_entity_poly.entity_id
_entity_poly.type
_entity_poly.pdbx_seq_one_letter_code
_entity_poly.pdbx_strand_id
1 'polypeptide(L)'
;MLRLILILFCTHLYADDQLTHFRIKRYFVQRAQAMQVEMGERFPHELRSFIGFQFIQISNDNLIDNRGSQVDAIGVPGLVTLKADTWLTFIESDINLDLLILHELYRMAGINDDSYRLSLPLYREFYSSEETSHLYCDLNETLFESYYQTRDYRVTGRASLGNSGGVIIINTMNRQGPHQAAYDNARAQAETKCRDEGYPNGFQIIETGGIRMERSYSNGFRREGAEMRIKVRCQRLSQRRLSRRDRRELLCEKVENCRSLLDQFGANEQIEKLENDHQRCF
;
A
#
# COMPACT_ATOMS: atom_id res chain seq x y z
N MET A 1 33.90 -36.73 8.47
CA MET A 1 33.09 -36.47 9.68
C MET A 1 32.57 -35.03 9.78
N LEU A 2 33.36 -33.98 9.46
CA LEU A 2 32.90 -32.58 9.52
C LEU A 2 31.69 -32.25 8.60
N ARG A 3 31.57 -32.89 7.43
CA ARG A 3 30.46 -32.66 6.49
C ARG A 3 29.10 -33.22 6.96
N LEU A 4 29.09 -34.22 7.84
CA LEU A 4 27.84 -34.84 8.32
C LEU A 4 27.21 -34.02 9.47
N ILE A 5 28.04 -33.36 10.28
CA ILE A 5 27.59 -32.50 11.39
C ILE A 5 26.97 -31.20 10.85
N LEU A 6 27.49 -30.66 9.74
CA LEU A 6 26.93 -29.43 9.14
C LEU A 6 25.52 -29.64 8.56
N ILE A 7 25.21 -30.83 8.01
CA ILE A 7 23.90 -31.13 7.42
C ILE A 7 22.82 -31.25 8.52
N LEU A 8 23.14 -31.85 9.66
CA LEU A 8 22.20 -32.00 10.79
C LEU A 8 21.84 -30.66 11.46
N PHE A 9 22.78 -29.71 11.56
CA PHE A 9 22.50 -28.39 12.13
C PHE A 9 21.63 -27.51 11.22
N CYS A 10 21.85 -27.54 9.90
CA CYS A 10 21.02 -26.78 8.97
C CYS A 10 19.57 -27.27 8.93
N THR A 11 19.33 -28.58 9.09
CA THR A 11 17.96 -29.11 9.11
C THR A 11 17.16 -28.73 10.36
N HIS A 12 17.83 -28.53 11.51
CA HIS A 12 17.13 -28.11 12.74
C HIS A 12 16.74 -26.63 12.72
N LEU A 13 17.62 -25.75 12.24
CA LEU A 13 17.28 -24.33 12.11
C LEU A 13 16.15 -24.09 11.10
N TYR A 14 16.15 -24.81 9.98
CA TYR A 14 15.10 -24.66 8.97
C TYR A 14 13.74 -25.23 9.41
N ALA A 15 13.74 -26.24 10.27
CA ALA A 15 12.52 -26.81 10.83
C ALA A 15 11.86 -25.85 11.84
N ASP A 16 12.66 -25.07 12.56
CA ASP A 16 12.18 -24.12 13.57
C ASP A 16 11.44 -22.92 12.94
N ASP A 17 12.01 -22.35 11.87
CA ASP A 17 11.39 -21.25 11.13
C ASP A 17 10.05 -21.67 10.50
N GLN A 18 10.00 -22.87 9.89
CA GLN A 18 8.76 -23.37 9.28
C GLN A 18 7.66 -23.61 10.32
N LEU A 19 8.03 -24.13 11.49
CA LEU A 19 7.08 -24.34 12.59
C LEU A 19 6.55 -23.01 13.13
N THR A 20 7.44 -22.02 13.31
CA THR A 20 7.08 -20.65 13.71
C THR A 20 6.13 -20.02 12.71
N HIS A 21 6.44 -20.09 11.41
CA HIS A 21 5.59 -19.57 10.35
C HIS A 21 4.21 -20.24 10.37
N PHE A 22 4.17 -21.57 10.51
CA PHE A 22 2.93 -22.32 10.60
C PHE A 22 2.10 -21.92 11.83
N ARG A 23 2.74 -21.77 13.00
CA ARG A 23 2.08 -21.35 14.25
C ARG A 23 1.41 -19.97 14.08
N ILE A 24 2.11 -19.00 13.49
CA ILE A 24 1.59 -17.65 13.26
C ILE A 24 0.41 -17.69 12.27
N LYS A 25 0.56 -18.35 11.12
CA LYS A 25 -0.54 -18.50 10.14
C LYS A 25 -1.77 -19.14 10.77
N ARG A 26 -1.56 -20.21 11.53
CA ARG A 26 -2.63 -20.92 12.22
C ARG A 26 -3.34 -20.02 13.21
N TYR A 27 -2.60 -19.26 14.03
CA TYR A 27 -3.18 -18.33 14.99
C TYR A 27 -4.08 -17.30 14.29
N PHE A 28 -3.56 -16.63 13.25
CA PHE A 28 -4.32 -15.63 12.49
C PHE A 28 -5.64 -16.21 11.95
N VAL A 29 -5.58 -17.37 11.30
CA VAL A 29 -6.78 -18.02 10.72
C VAL A 29 -7.76 -18.45 11.81
N GLN A 30 -7.27 -19.04 12.91
CA GLN A 30 -8.14 -19.47 14.00
C GLN A 30 -8.86 -18.30 14.66
N ARG A 31 -8.17 -17.18 14.92
CA ARG A 31 -8.79 -15.97 15.46
C ARG A 31 -9.79 -15.36 14.47
N ALA A 32 -9.44 -15.25 13.19
CA ALA A 32 -10.36 -14.77 12.16
C ALA A 32 -11.64 -15.63 12.05
N GLN A 33 -11.50 -16.95 12.13
CA GLN A 33 -12.63 -17.88 12.16
C GLN A 33 -13.48 -17.72 13.43
N ALA A 34 -12.84 -17.54 14.59
CA ALA A 34 -13.55 -17.29 15.85
C ALA A 34 -14.37 -16.01 15.75
N MET A 35 -13.78 -14.90 15.29
CA MET A 35 -14.50 -13.64 15.06
C MET A 35 -15.68 -13.81 14.08
N GLN A 36 -15.50 -14.56 13.00
CA GLN A 36 -16.59 -14.86 12.06
C GLN A 36 -17.76 -15.59 12.75
N VAL A 37 -17.47 -16.54 13.63
CA VAL A 37 -18.49 -17.28 14.38
C VAL A 37 -19.16 -16.40 15.43
N GLU A 38 -18.38 -15.64 16.19
CA GLU A 38 -18.83 -14.75 17.26
C GLU A 38 -19.72 -13.62 16.72
N MET A 39 -19.33 -12.99 15.61
CA MET A 39 -20.08 -11.89 14.99
C MET A 39 -21.25 -12.37 14.11
N GLY A 40 -21.25 -13.64 13.67
CA GLY A 40 -22.31 -14.24 12.86
C GLY A 40 -22.62 -13.45 11.58
N GLU A 41 -23.89 -13.07 11.38
CA GLU A 41 -24.36 -12.30 10.21
C GLU A 41 -23.77 -10.88 10.13
N ARG A 42 -23.21 -10.37 11.23
CA ARG A 42 -22.60 -9.04 11.29
C ARG A 42 -21.15 -9.06 10.81
N PHE A 43 -20.53 -10.24 10.74
CA PHE A 43 -19.22 -10.39 10.12
C PHE A 43 -19.31 -10.07 8.62
N PRO A 44 -18.58 -9.06 8.11
CA PRO A 44 -18.76 -8.60 6.75
C PRO A 44 -18.51 -9.72 5.74
N HIS A 45 -19.47 -9.91 4.84
CA HIS A 45 -19.50 -11.06 3.94
C HIS A 45 -18.26 -11.11 3.05
N GLU A 46 -17.78 -9.96 2.60
CA GLU A 46 -16.58 -9.81 1.77
C GLU A 46 -15.29 -10.30 2.45
N LEU A 47 -15.22 -10.35 3.78
CA LEU A 47 -14.01 -10.77 4.49
C LEU A 47 -13.87 -12.29 4.56
N ARG A 48 -14.99 -13.02 4.48
CA ARG A 48 -15.04 -14.47 4.67
C ARG A 48 -14.16 -15.23 3.67
N SER A 49 -14.05 -14.73 2.45
CA SER A 49 -13.23 -15.36 1.40
C SER A 49 -11.72 -15.24 1.64
N PHE A 50 -11.28 -14.41 2.59
CA PHE A 50 -9.86 -14.16 2.88
C PHE A 50 -9.35 -14.92 4.12
N ILE A 51 -10.21 -15.71 4.77
CA ILE A 51 -9.84 -16.51 5.93
C ILE A 51 -9.24 -17.84 5.47
N GLY A 52 -7.92 -17.87 5.26
CA GLY A 52 -7.22 -19.06 4.80
C GLY A 52 -5.70 -18.92 4.74
N PHE A 53 -5.01 -20.04 4.86
CA PHE A 53 -3.53 -20.08 4.91
C PHE A 53 -2.88 -19.55 3.63
N GLN A 54 -3.54 -19.71 2.49
CA GLN A 54 -3.06 -19.28 1.18
C GLN A 54 -2.95 -17.76 1.04
N PHE A 55 -3.66 -17.00 1.89
CA PHE A 55 -3.65 -15.54 1.86
C PHE A 55 -2.68 -14.92 2.87
N ILE A 56 -1.91 -15.75 3.60
CA ILE A 56 -1.01 -15.28 4.65
C ILE A 56 0.42 -15.64 4.28
N GLN A 57 1.28 -14.64 4.22
CA GLN A 57 2.72 -14.77 4.10
C GLN A 57 3.39 -14.37 5.40
N ILE A 58 4.46 -15.06 5.78
CA ILE A 58 5.28 -14.70 6.95
C ILE A 58 6.62 -14.21 6.44
N SER A 59 7.11 -13.12 7.02
CA SER A 59 8.39 -12.50 6.70
C SER A 59 9.26 -12.47 7.94
N ASN A 60 10.52 -12.89 7.79
CA ASN A 60 11.56 -12.66 8.80
C ASN A 60 12.20 -11.26 8.64
N ASP A 61 12.02 -10.63 7.47
CA ASP A 61 12.49 -9.29 7.20
C ASP A 61 11.55 -8.23 7.80
N ASN A 62 12.09 -7.03 8.08
CA ASN A 62 11.28 -5.89 8.48
C ASN A 62 10.26 -5.55 7.39
N LEU A 63 8.99 -5.43 7.81
CA LEU A 63 7.93 -4.96 6.93
C LEU A 63 7.92 -3.45 6.92
N ILE A 64 7.97 -2.87 5.72
CA ILE A 64 7.96 -1.42 5.50
C ILE A 64 6.71 -1.06 4.71
N ASP A 65 5.83 -0.25 5.28
CA ASP A 65 4.62 0.20 4.61
C ASP A 65 4.93 1.17 3.46
N ASN A 66 3.88 1.60 2.73
CA ASN A 66 4.03 2.57 1.66
C ASN A 66 4.46 3.97 2.15
N ARG A 67 4.42 4.25 3.46
CA ARG A 67 4.90 5.48 4.10
C ARG A 67 6.34 5.38 4.59
N GLY A 68 6.98 4.21 4.50
CA GLY A 68 8.32 3.99 5.03
C GLY A 68 8.37 3.69 6.53
N SER A 69 7.22 3.46 7.15
CA SER A 69 7.11 3.02 8.54
C SER A 69 7.37 1.54 8.64
N GLN A 70 8.07 1.13 9.70
CA GLN A 70 8.10 -0.26 10.08
C GLN A 70 6.75 -0.65 10.67
N VAL A 71 6.19 -1.77 10.22
CA VAL A 71 4.88 -2.26 10.63
C VAL A 71 4.94 -3.75 11.00
N ASP A 72 3.93 -4.23 11.72
CA ASP A 72 3.84 -5.62 12.16
C ASP A 72 3.08 -6.52 11.18
N ALA A 73 2.23 -5.92 10.34
CA ALA A 73 1.53 -6.56 9.24
C ALA A 73 1.40 -5.59 8.05
N ILE A 74 1.34 -6.15 6.83
CA ILE A 74 0.99 -5.42 5.59
C ILE A 74 -0.09 -6.20 4.87
N GLY A 75 -1.32 -5.69 4.92
CA GLY A 75 -2.44 -6.14 4.11
C GLY A 75 -2.48 -5.44 2.75
N VAL A 76 -2.57 -6.23 1.69
CA VAL A 76 -2.85 -5.80 0.31
C VAL A 76 -3.97 -6.67 -0.26
N PRO A 77 -4.66 -6.26 -1.33
CA PRO A 77 -5.73 -7.08 -1.91
C PRO A 77 -5.31 -8.54 -2.15
N GLY A 78 -5.98 -9.48 -1.47
CA GLY A 78 -5.74 -10.92 -1.56
C GLY A 78 -4.56 -11.48 -0.76
N LEU A 79 -3.83 -10.67 0.02
CA LEU A 79 -2.66 -11.15 0.77
C LEU A 79 -2.40 -10.29 2.01
N VAL A 80 -2.02 -10.93 3.10
CA VAL A 80 -1.40 -10.25 4.25
C VAL A 80 0.00 -10.83 4.48
N THR A 81 0.98 -9.96 4.72
CA THR A 81 2.32 -10.36 5.16
C THR A 81 2.50 -9.99 6.63
N LEU A 82 2.91 -10.95 7.46
CA LEU A 82 3.09 -10.78 8.91
C LEU A 82 4.57 -10.90 9.29
N LYS A 83 5.04 -10.05 10.22
CA LYS A 83 6.42 -10.11 10.70
C LYS A 83 6.57 -11.22 11.76
N ALA A 84 7.43 -12.21 11.48
CA ALA A 84 7.54 -13.44 12.27
C ALA A 84 7.81 -13.19 13.76
N ASP A 85 8.92 -12.53 14.08
CA ASP A 85 9.37 -12.31 15.46
C ASP A 85 8.35 -11.52 16.28
N THR A 86 7.75 -10.49 15.67
CA THR A 86 6.78 -9.64 16.35
C THR A 86 5.50 -10.43 16.67
N TRP A 87 4.94 -11.12 15.67
CA TRP A 87 3.72 -11.90 15.87
C TRP A 87 3.91 -13.05 16.85
N LEU A 88 5.07 -13.72 16.82
CA LEU A 88 5.39 -14.74 17.80
C LEU A 88 5.37 -14.17 19.22
N THR A 89 6.00 -13.01 19.41
CA THR A 89 6.02 -12.31 20.70
C THR A 89 4.61 -11.94 21.17
N PHE A 90 3.75 -11.45 20.26
CA PHE A 90 2.37 -11.11 20.59
C PHE A 90 1.56 -12.33 21.06
N ILE A 91 1.71 -13.45 20.36
CA ILE A 91 1.04 -14.71 20.70
C ILE A 91 1.52 -15.22 22.06
N GLU A 92 2.83 -15.14 22.34
CA GLU A 92 3.41 -15.62 23.61
C GLU A 92 3.08 -14.72 24.80
N SER A 93 2.79 -13.45 24.53
CA SER A 93 2.39 -12.46 25.53
C SER A 93 0.88 -12.33 25.70
N ASP A 94 0.10 -13.20 25.03
CA ASP A 94 -1.38 -13.21 25.04
C ASP A 94 -2.00 -11.84 24.70
N ILE A 95 -1.40 -11.13 23.73
CA ILE A 95 -1.95 -9.85 23.24
C ILE A 95 -3.21 -10.14 22.42
N ASN A 96 -4.26 -9.36 22.66
CA ASN A 96 -5.47 -9.38 21.84
C ASN A 96 -5.20 -8.72 20.49
N LEU A 97 -5.06 -9.56 19.46
CA LEU A 97 -4.79 -9.17 18.07
C LEU A 97 -6.05 -9.08 17.21
N ASP A 98 -7.24 -9.28 17.75
CA ASP A 98 -8.47 -9.41 16.96
C ASP A 98 -8.77 -8.13 16.16
N LEU A 99 -8.60 -6.95 16.77
CA LEU A 99 -8.76 -5.68 16.06
C LEU A 99 -7.74 -5.53 14.92
N LEU A 100 -6.50 -5.95 15.13
CA LEU A 100 -5.46 -5.94 14.09
C LEU A 100 -5.79 -6.92 12.96
N ILE A 101 -6.23 -8.15 13.30
CA ILE A 101 -6.62 -9.15 12.31
C ILE A 101 -7.81 -8.65 11.48
N LEU A 102 -8.82 -8.05 12.13
CA LEU A 102 -9.98 -7.49 11.45
C LEU A 102 -9.57 -6.36 10.50
N HIS A 103 -8.67 -5.47 10.94
CA HIS A 103 -8.07 -4.44 10.10
C HIS A 103 -7.40 -5.03 8.85
N GLU A 104 -6.54 -6.03 9.03
CA GLU A 104 -5.84 -6.65 7.90
C GLU A 104 -6.80 -7.38 6.95
N LEU A 105 -7.86 -8.01 7.45
CA LEU A 105 -8.88 -8.63 6.60
C LEU A 105 -9.57 -7.59 5.69
N TYR A 106 -9.90 -6.41 6.20
CA TYR A 106 -10.44 -5.32 5.35
C TYR A 106 -9.44 -4.92 4.27
N ARG A 107 -8.15 -4.80 4.60
CA ARG A 107 -7.09 -4.47 3.64
C ARG A 107 -6.93 -5.56 2.58
N MET A 108 -7.05 -6.84 2.96
CA MET A 108 -7.08 -7.98 2.05
C MET A 108 -8.29 -7.97 1.11
N ALA A 109 -9.43 -7.47 1.57
CA ALA A 109 -10.61 -7.24 0.72
C ALA A 109 -10.48 -5.99 -0.18
N GLY A 110 -9.36 -5.27 -0.12
CA GLY A 110 -9.14 -4.04 -0.87
C GLY A 110 -9.88 -2.82 -0.30
N ILE A 111 -10.44 -2.94 0.90
CA ILE A 111 -11.16 -1.86 1.59
C ILE A 111 -10.16 -1.05 2.42
N ASN A 112 -10.33 0.28 2.44
CA ASN A 112 -9.52 1.19 3.23
C ASN A 112 -9.95 1.32 4.68
N ASP A 113 -9.20 0.66 5.57
CA ASP A 113 -9.39 0.68 7.01
C ASP A 113 -8.21 1.34 7.75
N ASP A 114 -7.45 2.23 7.10
CA ASP A 114 -6.39 2.99 7.77
C ASP A 114 -6.93 3.66 9.05
N SER A 115 -6.16 3.57 10.14
CA SER A 115 -6.57 4.08 11.46
C SER A 115 -7.83 3.41 12.05
N TYR A 116 -8.12 2.16 11.67
CA TYR A 116 -9.20 1.33 12.21
C TYR A 116 -10.61 1.91 12.04
N ARG A 117 -10.86 2.72 11.02
CA ARG A 117 -12.13 3.47 10.86
C ARG A 117 -13.37 2.58 10.73
N LEU A 118 -13.22 1.37 10.18
CA LEU A 118 -14.27 0.37 9.98
C LEU A 118 -14.18 -0.74 11.01
N SER A 119 -12.98 -1.25 11.27
CA SER A 119 -12.77 -2.36 12.20
C SER A 119 -13.06 -1.96 13.64
N LEU A 120 -12.73 -0.75 14.08
CA LEU A 120 -12.93 -0.32 15.46
C LEU A 120 -14.40 -0.22 15.87
N PRO A 121 -15.29 0.47 15.12
CA PRO A 121 -16.72 0.50 15.47
C PRO A 121 -17.33 -0.90 15.48
N LEU A 122 -16.97 -1.76 14.52
CA LEU A 122 -17.44 -3.14 14.48
C LEU A 122 -16.96 -3.92 15.70
N TYR A 123 -15.66 -3.87 16.00
CA TYR A 123 -15.08 -4.54 17.16
C TYR A 123 -15.78 -4.14 18.47
N ARG A 124 -16.11 -2.87 18.66
CA ARG A 124 -16.84 -2.38 19.84
C ARG A 124 -18.25 -2.90 20.00
N GLU A 125 -18.94 -3.18 18.89
CA GLU A 125 -20.29 -3.72 18.95
C GLU A 125 -20.31 -5.14 19.55
N PHE A 126 -19.20 -5.88 19.40
CA PHE A 126 -19.12 -7.30 19.75
C PHE A 126 -18.29 -7.59 21.00
N TYR A 127 -17.23 -6.83 21.27
CA TYR A 127 -16.33 -7.09 22.38
C TYR A 127 -16.57 -6.11 23.53
N SER A 128 -16.81 -6.65 24.71
CA SER A 128 -17.00 -5.85 25.93
C SER A 128 -15.67 -5.32 26.47
N SER A 129 -15.69 -4.21 27.21
CA SER A 129 -14.51 -3.63 27.85
C SER A 129 -13.75 -4.61 28.75
N GLU A 130 -14.45 -5.55 29.41
CA GLU A 130 -13.85 -6.49 30.35
C GLU A 130 -13.03 -7.61 29.68
N GLU A 131 -13.28 -7.90 28.40
CA GLU A 131 -12.56 -8.94 27.63
C GLU A 131 -11.35 -8.38 26.85
N THR A 132 -11.05 -7.08 26.99
CA THR A 132 -10.05 -6.37 26.19
C THR A 132 -8.73 -6.11 26.93
N SER A 133 -8.42 -6.90 27.95
CA SER A 133 -7.08 -6.90 28.54
C SER A 133 -6.06 -7.23 27.43
N HIS A 134 -5.11 -6.33 27.21
CA HIS A 134 -4.02 -6.38 26.24
C HIS A 134 -4.40 -6.10 24.77
N LEU A 135 -5.11 -5.01 24.49
CA LEU A 135 -5.34 -4.56 23.12
C LEU A 135 -4.02 -4.16 22.44
N TYR A 136 -3.85 -4.61 21.20
CA TYR A 136 -2.73 -4.20 20.37
C TYR A 136 -2.72 -2.68 20.13
N CYS A 137 -1.52 -2.11 20.24
CA CYS A 137 -1.23 -0.70 20.00
C CYS A 137 0.06 -0.61 19.15
N ASP A 138 -0.02 -0.04 17.95
CA ASP A 138 1.18 0.17 17.12
C ASP A 138 1.99 1.36 17.67
N LEU A 139 3.07 1.06 18.37
CA LEU A 139 4.03 2.05 18.88
C LEU A 139 5.37 2.00 18.13
N ASN A 140 5.45 1.30 17.00
CA ASN A 140 6.69 1.18 16.25
C ASN A 140 7.17 2.55 15.74
N GLU A 141 8.47 2.80 15.83
CA GLU A 141 9.06 4.06 15.38
C GLU A 141 8.98 4.17 13.85
N THR A 142 8.32 5.23 13.36
CA THR A 142 8.36 5.57 11.94
C THR A 142 9.69 6.26 11.62
N LEU A 143 10.55 5.61 10.83
CA LEU A 143 11.89 6.11 10.52
C LEU A 143 11.94 6.96 9.25
N PHE A 144 11.04 6.68 8.31
CA PHE A 144 10.99 7.34 7.02
C PHE A 144 9.59 7.86 6.76
N GLU A 145 9.52 8.93 5.99
CA GLU A 145 8.28 9.42 5.41
C GLU A 145 8.39 9.31 3.89
N SER A 146 7.41 8.63 3.29
CA SER A 146 7.24 8.59 1.86
C SER A 146 6.48 9.82 1.38
N TYR A 147 6.98 10.43 0.32
CA TYR A 147 6.34 11.56 -0.36
C TYR A 147 6.50 11.43 -1.86
N TYR A 148 5.56 12.00 -2.61
CA TYR A 148 5.67 12.05 -4.06
C TYR A 148 6.55 13.23 -4.48
N GLN A 149 7.73 12.92 -4.99
CA GLN A 149 8.47 13.88 -5.79
C GLN A 149 7.76 14.02 -7.14
N THR A 150 7.45 15.25 -7.52
CA THR A 150 6.76 15.53 -8.77
C THR A 150 7.58 16.47 -9.63
N ARG A 151 7.54 16.25 -10.94
CA ARG A 151 8.16 17.15 -11.91
C ARG A 151 7.30 17.25 -13.15
N ASP A 152 7.10 18.50 -13.57
CA ASP A 152 6.31 18.80 -14.75
C ASP A 152 7.19 18.74 -16.01
N TYR A 153 6.70 18.08 -17.06
CA TYR A 153 7.33 18.04 -18.38
C TYR A 153 6.33 18.41 -19.46
N ARG A 154 6.84 18.91 -20.59
CA ARG A 154 6.08 19.09 -21.82
C ARG A 154 6.56 18.07 -22.84
N VAL A 155 5.63 17.34 -23.44
CA VAL A 155 5.91 16.36 -24.50
C VAL A 155 5.02 16.60 -25.71
N THR A 156 5.45 16.10 -26.87
CA THR A 156 4.85 16.41 -28.16
C THR A 156 4.64 15.15 -28.99
N GLY A 157 3.40 14.68 -29.06
CA GLY A 157 3.02 13.60 -29.95
C GLY A 157 2.74 14.10 -31.36
N ARG A 158 3.19 13.35 -32.37
CA ARG A 158 2.93 13.63 -33.78
C ARG A 158 2.33 12.42 -34.45
N ALA A 159 1.37 12.62 -35.34
CA ALA A 159 0.82 11.57 -36.18
C ALA A 159 0.77 12.04 -37.64
N SER A 160 1.19 11.17 -38.56
CA SER A 160 1.07 11.43 -39.99
C SER A 160 -0.36 11.14 -40.44
N LEU A 161 -0.94 12.07 -41.18
CA LEU A 161 -1.98 11.70 -42.15
C LEU A 161 -1.23 11.09 -43.33
N GLY A 162 -1.63 9.91 -43.80
CA GLY A 162 -0.93 9.24 -44.90
C GLY A 162 -0.78 10.11 -46.16
N ASN A 163 0.08 9.70 -47.09
CA ASN A 163 0.22 10.35 -48.40
C ASN A 163 -0.99 10.02 -49.30
N SER A 164 -2.17 10.55 -49.00
CA SER A 164 -3.32 10.44 -49.90
C SER A 164 -3.36 11.67 -50.81
N GLY A 165 -2.95 11.49 -52.07
CA GLY A 165 -3.11 12.48 -53.16
C GLY A 165 -4.57 12.73 -53.56
N GLY A 166 -5.54 12.47 -52.68
CA GLY A 166 -6.96 12.62 -52.89
C GLY A 166 -7.62 13.20 -51.64
N VAL A 167 -8.57 14.10 -51.86
CA VAL A 167 -9.37 14.86 -50.87
C VAL A 167 -9.58 14.10 -49.57
N ILE A 168 -9.01 14.62 -48.47
CA ILE A 168 -9.24 14.11 -47.12
C ILE A 168 -10.58 14.66 -46.63
N ILE A 169 -11.60 13.80 -46.56
CA ILE A 169 -12.85 14.10 -45.87
C ILE A 169 -12.60 13.86 -44.38
N ILE A 170 -12.48 14.94 -43.61
CA ILE A 170 -12.40 14.88 -42.15
C ILE A 170 -13.79 14.51 -41.64
N ASN A 171 -14.08 13.21 -41.55
CA ASN A 171 -15.29 12.75 -40.88
C ASN A 171 -15.06 12.81 -39.38
N THR A 172 -15.50 13.90 -38.75
CA THR A 172 -15.31 14.23 -37.34
C THR A 172 -15.94 13.25 -36.35
N MET A 173 -16.66 12.22 -36.83
CA MET A 173 -17.33 11.24 -35.97
C MET A 173 -16.51 9.99 -35.64
N ASN A 174 -15.40 9.73 -36.33
CA ASN A 174 -14.55 8.58 -36.01
C ASN A 174 -13.45 9.00 -35.03
N ARG A 175 -13.57 8.59 -33.75
CA ARG A 175 -12.62 8.85 -32.66
C ARG A 175 -11.19 8.30 -32.90
N GLN A 176 -10.92 7.68 -34.03
CA GLN A 176 -9.63 7.12 -34.44
C GLN A 176 -8.88 8.00 -35.46
N GLY A 177 -9.17 9.30 -35.50
CA GLY A 177 -8.49 10.24 -36.38
C GLY A 177 -7.02 10.50 -36.01
N PRO A 178 -6.27 11.24 -36.85
CA PRO A 178 -4.88 11.63 -36.61
C PRO A 178 -4.70 12.41 -35.29
N HIS A 179 -5.76 13.04 -34.81
CA HIS A 179 -5.82 13.75 -33.53
C HIS A 179 -5.65 12.81 -32.34
N GLN A 180 -6.38 11.68 -32.36
CA GLN A 180 -6.27 10.66 -31.33
C GLN A 180 -4.89 10.00 -31.39
N ALA A 181 -4.40 9.69 -32.59
CA ALA A 181 -3.05 9.16 -32.76
C ALA A 181 -1.96 10.12 -32.26
N ALA A 182 -2.08 11.43 -32.51
CA ALA A 182 -1.15 12.42 -31.98
C ALA A 182 -1.22 12.50 -30.45
N TYR A 183 -2.42 12.43 -29.87
CA TYR A 183 -2.60 12.38 -28.42
C TYR A 183 -2.01 11.10 -27.80
N ASP A 184 -2.27 9.93 -28.37
CA ASP A 184 -1.74 8.65 -27.91
C ASP A 184 -0.21 8.63 -28.00
N ASN A 185 0.37 9.16 -29.08
CA ASN A 185 1.81 9.33 -29.22
C ASN A 185 2.38 10.30 -28.18
N ALA A 186 1.66 11.38 -27.85
CA ALA A 186 2.07 12.32 -26.81
C ALA A 186 2.06 11.65 -25.43
N ARG A 187 1.01 10.84 -25.15
CA ARG A 187 0.89 10.05 -23.92
C ARG A 187 1.99 9.00 -23.80
N ALA A 188 2.30 8.29 -24.87
CA ALA A 188 3.40 7.31 -24.90
C ALA A 188 4.75 8.01 -24.65
N GLN A 189 5.00 9.16 -25.28
CA GLN A 189 6.21 9.94 -25.01
C GLN A 189 6.27 10.46 -23.57
N ALA A 190 5.15 10.86 -22.97
CA ALA A 190 5.11 11.24 -21.55
C ALA A 190 5.52 10.05 -20.67
N GLU A 191 5.01 8.86 -20.95
CA GLU A 191 5.35 7.66 -20.19
C GLU A 191 6.86 7.36 -20.27
N THR A 192 7.41 7.35 -21.49
CA THR A 192 8.85 7.17 -21.71
C THR A 192 9.65 8.26 -21.00
N LYS A 193 9.26 9.53 -21.14
CA LYS A 193 9.96 10.66 -20.52
C LYS A 193 9.97 10.57 -19.00
N CYS A 194 8.84 10.22 -18.37
CA CYS A 194 8.78 10.04 -16.93
C CYS A 194 9.67 8.88 -16.48
N ARG A 195 9.62 7.74 -17.19
CA ARG A 195 10.43 6.57 -16.89
C ARG A 195 11.93 6.87 -16.99
N ASP A 196 12.37 7.51 -18.06
CA ASP A 196 13.77 7.86 -18.32
C ASP A 196 14.34 8.86 -17.30
N GLU A 197 13.49 9.76 -16.79
CA GLU A 197 13.84 10.71 -15.74
C GLU A 197 13.74 10.10 -14.33
N GLY A 198 13.46 8.80 -14.24
CA GLY A 198 13.40 8.05 -12.98
C GLY A 198 12.09 8.18 -12.22
N TYR A 199 10.97 8.48 -12.88
CA TYR A 199 9.62 8.59 -12.30
C TYR A 199 8.74 7.41 -12.75
N PRO A 200 8.89 6.21 -12.13
CA PRO A 200 8.23 4.99 -12.58
C PRO A 200 6.73 4.91 -12.21
N ASN A 201 6.24 5.76 -11.31
CA ASN A 201 4.87 5.67 -10.78
C ASN A 201 3.83 6.36 -11.70
N GLY A 202 4.17 6.54 -12.98
CA GLY A 202 3.31 7.14 -13.98
C GLY A 202 3.27 8.67 -13.94
N PHE A 203 2.23 9.22 -14.57
CA PHE A 203 2.03 10.65 -14.69
C PHE A 203 0.57 11.06 -14.74
N GLN A 204 0.31 12.31 -14.38
CA GLN A 204 -0.98 12.99 -14.55
C GLN A 204 -0.88 14.00 -15.69
N ILE A 205 -1.85 14.02 -16.60
CA ILE A 205 -1.96 15.08 -17.61
C ILE A 205 -2.55 16.31 -16.92
N ILE A 206 -1.78 17.40 -16.90
CA ILE A 206 -2.17 18.67 -16.25
C ILE A 206 -2.80 19.60 -17.27
N GLU A 207 -2.31 19.57 -18.51
CA GLU A 207 -2.75 20.46 -19.58
C GLU A 207 -2.63 19.72 -20.91
N THR A 208 -3.70 19.76 -21.70
CA THR A 208 -3.68 19.37 -23.11
C THR A 208 -3.65 20.64 -23.95
N GLY A 209 -2.56 20.86 -24.68
CA GLY A 209 -2.49 21.92 -25.66
C GLY A 209 -3.46 21.68 -26.82
N GLY A 210 -3.76 22.73 -27.58
CA GLY A 210 -4.51 22.60 -28.82
C GLY A 210 -3.78 21.75 -29.85
N ILE A 211 -4.53 21.09 -30.72
CA ILE A 211 -3.99 20.33 -31.84
C ILE A 211 -3.52 21.31 -32.92
N ARG A 212 -2.28 21.14 -33.38
CA ARG A 212 -1.75 21.90 -34.50
C ARG A 212 -1.64 20.99 -35.72
N MET A 213 -2.25 21.41 -36.82
CA MET A 213 -2.05 20.76 -38.10
C MET A 213 -0.76 21.28 -38.73
N GLU A 214 0.15 20.37 -39.07
CA GLU A 214 1.40 20.69 -39.76
C GLU A 214 1.30 20.28 -41.22
N ARG A 215 1.78 21.17 -42.11
CA ARG A 215 1.92 20.90 -43.54
C ARG A 215 3.38 21.06 -43.90
N SER A 216 3.99 20.01 -44.45
CA SER A 216 5.35 20.06 -44.98
C SER A 216 5.39 19.57 -46.42
N TYR A 217 6.29 20.16 -47.21
CA TYR A 217 6.53 19.78 -48.60
C TYR A 217 7.95 19.23 -48.69
N SER A 218 8.09 17.95 -49.09
CA SER A 218 9.40 17.35 -49.38
C SER A 218 9.33 16.58 -50.68
N ASN A 219 10.24 16.85 -51.62
CA ASN A 219 10.34 16.15 -52.91
C ASN A 219 9.03 16.13 -53.73
N GLY A 220 8.26 17.22 -53.71
CA GLY A 220 6.99 17.34 -54.46
C GLY A 220 5.78 16.66 -53.80
N PHE A 221 5.96 15.96 -52.67
CA PHE A 221 4.87 15.35 -51.92
C PHE A 221 4.46 16.24 -50.73
N ARG A 222 3.14 16.44 -50.58
CA ARG A 222 2.54 17.11 -49.42
C ARG A 222 2.36 16.10 -48.29
N ARG A 223 3.00 16.34 -47.15
CA ARG A 223 2.78 15.61 -45.91
C ARG A 223 1.94 16.48 -44.98
N GLU A 224 0.81 15.95 -44.55
CA GLU A 224 0.01 16.53 -43.48
C GLU A 224 0.19 15.73 -42.21
N GLY A 225 0.29 16.40 -41.07
CA GLY A 225 0.38 15.76 -39.77
C GLY A 225 -0.42 16.51 -38.73
N ALA A 226 -0.73 15.82 -37.63
CA ALA A 226 -1.25 16.43 -36.42
C ALA A 226 -0.14 16.41 -35.36
N GLU A 227 0.07 17.55 -34.71
CA GLU A 227 0.92 17.70 -33.53
C GLU A 227 0.03 18.00 -32.32
N MET A 228 0.25 17.26 -31.24
CA MET A 228 -0.39 17.46 -29.94
C MET A 228 0.70 17.71 -28.89
N ARG A 229 0.56 18.79 -28.12
CA ARG A 229 1.44 19.09 -26.98
C ARG A 229 0.68 18.84 -25.70
N ILE A 230 1.25 18.11 -24.76
CA ILE A 230 0.67 17.93 -23.43
C ILE A 230 1.69 18.31 -22.36
N LYS A 231 1.19 18.86 -21.25
CA LYS A 231 1.96 19.05 -20.02
C LYS A 231 1.57 17.94 -19.06
N VAL A 232 2.57 17.21 -18.57
CA VAL A 232 2.38 16.08 -17.65
C VAL A 232 3.14 16.31 -16.36
N ARG A 233 2.61 15.80 -15.25
CA ARG A 233 3.26 15.71 -13.95
C ARG A 233 3.73 14.28 -13.74
N CYS A 234 5.02 14.04 -13.88
CA CYS A 234 5.61 12.75 -13.53
C CYS A 234 5.69 12.63 -12.00
N GLN A 235 5.47 11.43 -11.47
CA GLN A 235 5.48 11.18 -10.02
C GLN A 235 6.44 10.04 -9.67
N ARG A 236 7.20 10.24 -8.59
CA ARG A 236 8.07 9.21 -8.00
C ARG A 236 7.86 9.18 -6.51
N LEU A 237 7.53 8.01 -5.97
CA LEU A 237 7.57 7.79 -4.54
C LEU A 237 9.03 7.88 -4.09
N SER A 238 9.32 8.84 -3.23
CA SER A 238 10.63 9.02 -2.62
C SER A 238 10.47 8.93 -1.12
N GLN A 239 11.52 8.52 -0.44
CA GLN A 239 11.55 8.43 1.02
C GLN A 239 12.56 9.41 1.56
N ARG A 240 12.22 10.09 2.66
CA ARG A 240 13.19 10.84 3.46
C ARG A 240 13.24 10.25 4.85
N ARG A 241 14.44 10.15 5.41
CA ARG A 241 14.60 9.81 6.82
C ARG A 241 14.05 10.97 7.66
N LEU A 242 13.21 10.65 8.62
CA LEU A 242 12.63 11.64 9.52
C LEU A 242 13.66 12.17 10.51
N SER A 243 13.55 13.45 10.85
CA SER A 243 14.38 14.04 11.90
C SER A 243 14.01 13.44 13.25
N ARG A 244 14.92 13.50 14.23
CA ARG A 244 14.60 13.03 15.59
C ARG A 244 13.36 13.72 16.17
N ARG A 245 13.13 14.99 15.82
CA ARG A 245 11.95 15.76 16.22
C ARG A 245 10.68 15.20 15.59
N ASP A 246 10.67 15.00 14.26
CA ASP A 246 9.47 14.50 13.55
C ASP A 246 9.12 13.06 14.00
N ARG A 247 10.12 12.21 14.21
CA ARG A 247 9.91 10.85 14.74
C ARG A 247 9.26 10.86 16.12
N ARG A 248 9.67 11.81 16.97
CA ARG A 248 9.08 12.00 18.28
C ARG A 248 7.62 12.45 18.16
N GLU A 249 7.35 13.44 17.32
CA GLU A 249 6.00 13.96 17.10
C GLU A 249 5.03 12.86 16.62
N LEU A 250 5.46 12.03 15.66
CA LEU A 250 4.69 10.87 15.21
C LEU A 250 4.49 9.81 16.30
N LEU A 251 5.52 9.53 17.11
CA LEU A 251 5.37 8.61 18.24
C LEU A 251 4.31 9.13 19.22
N CYS A 252 4.28 10.43 19.48
CA CYS A 252 3.28 11.03 20.37
C CYS A 252 1.88 10.96 19.79
N GLU A 253 1.72 11.19 18.49
CA GLU A 253 0.45 10.96 17.81
C GLU A 253 0.01 9.49 17.94
N LYS A 254 0.91 8.53 17.76
CA LYS A 254 0.63 7.10 17.96
C LYS A 254 0.22 6.80 19.41
N VAL A 255 0.95 7.31 20.40
CA VAL A 255 0.66 7.11 21.82
C VAL A 255 -0.71 7.70 22.18
N GLU A 256 -1.03 8.91 21.72
CA GLU A 256 -2.35 9.52 21.98
C GLU A 256 -3.49 8.78 21.28
N ASN A 257 -3.28 8.30 20.05
CA ASN A 257 -4.25 7.45 19.36
C ASN A 257 -4.47 6.13 20.11
N CYS A 258 -3.40 5.49 20.61
CA CYS A 258 -3.47 4.28 21.42
C CYS A 258 -4.16 4.54 22.76
N ARG A 259 -3.83 5.63 23.44
CA ARG A 259 -4.48 6.03 24.68
C ARG A 259 -5.98 6.26 24.49
N SER A 260 -6.34 7.00 23.45
CA SER A 260 -7.75 7.24 23.08
C SER A 260 -8.47 5.92 22.78
N LEU A 261 -7.82 5.00 22.07
CA LEU A 261 -8.36 3.67 21.82
C LEU A 261 -8.63 2.93 23.13
N LEU A 262 -7.62 2.82 24.01
CA LEU A 262 -7.70 2.09 25.27
C LEU A 262 -8.70 2.70 26.26
N ASP A 263 -8.77 4.03 26.34
CA ASP A 263 -9.71 4.76 27.20
C ASP A 263 -11.16 4.42 26.81
N GLN A 264 -11.43 4.33 25.51
CA GLN A 264 -12.74 3.94 25.00
C GLN A 264 -13.13 2.48 25.31
N PHE A 265 -12.16 1.63 25.69
CA PHE A 265 -12.40 0.25 26.17
C PHE A 265 -12.20 0.11 27.69
N GLY A 266 -11.95 1.19 28.44
CA GLY A 266 -11.73 1.13 29.88
C GLY A 266 -10.46 0.37 30.29
N ALA A 267 -9.47 0.27 29.40
CA ALA A 267 -8.24 -0.50 29.61
C ALA A 267 -7.19 0.27 30.44
N ASN A 268 -7.55 0.71 31.65
CA ASN A 268 -6.76 1.62 32.47
C ASN A 268 -5.32 1.14 32.78
N GLU A 269 -5.12 -0.16 33.00
CA GLU A 269 -3.79 -0.72 33.29
C GLU A 269 -2.81 -0.55 32.11
N GLN A 270 -3.30 -0.65 30.88
CA GLN A 270 -2.47 -0.42 29.68
C GLN A 270 -2.19 1.06 29.48
N ILE A 271 -3.12 1.93 29.86
CA ILE A 271 -2.91 3.39 29.82
C ILE A 271 -1.75 3.77 30.74
N GLU A 272 -1.68 3.23 31.96
CA GLU A 272 -0.55 3.47 32.87
C GLU A 272 0.79 3.02 32.28
N LYS A 273 0.81 1.89 31.55
CA LYS A 273 2.03 1.43 30.84
C LYS A 273 2.41 2.39 29.71
N LEU A 274 1.43 2.92 28.96
CA LEU A 274 1.66 3.93 27.93
C LEU A 274 2.18 5.26 28.48
N GLU A 275 1.91 5.62 29.74
CA GLU A 275 2.42 6.87 30.32
C GLU A 275 3.96 6.91 30.35
N ASN A 276 4.62 5.76 30.51
CA ASN A 276 6.07 5.67 30.42
C ASN A 276 6.59 5.96 28.99
N ASP A 277 5.87 5.50 27.97
CA ASP A 277 6.19 5.84 26.58
C ASP A 277 5.82 7.28 26.24
N HIS A 278 4.76 7.82 26.84
CA HIS A 278 4.38 9.22 26.72
C HIS A 278 5.45 10.16 27.32
N GLN A 279 6.18 9.76 28.36
CA GLN A 279 7.33 10.54 28.85
C GLN A 279 8.41 10.73 27.77
N ARG A 280 8.51 9.80 26.80
CA ARG A 280 9.43 9.93 25.66
C ARG A 280 9.01 11.03 24.69
N CYS A 281 7.81 11.60 24.84
CA CYS A 281 7.31 12.75 24.08
C CYS A 281 7.87 14.12 24.51
N PHE A 282 8.34 14.27 25.74
CA PHE A 282 8.79 15.56 26.33
C PHE A 282 10.28 15.60 26.62
#